data_AF-A0A6B2C2D2-F1
#
_entry.id   AF-A0A6B2C2D2-F1
#
_cell.length_a   1.000
_cell.length_b   1.000
_cell.length_c   1.000
_cell.angle_alpha   90.00
_cell.angle_beta   90.00
_cell.angle_gamma   90.00
#
_symmetry.space_group_name_H-M   'P 1'
#
loop_
_entity.id
_entity.type
_entity.pdbx_description
1 polymer ?
#
loop_
_entity_poly.entity_id
_entity_poly.type
_entity_poly.pdbx_seq_one_letter_code
_entity_poly.pdbx_strand_id
1 'polypeptide(L)'
;MAIGSERFVTFFRLLGFVGIENEDKNEVLNQIRSKISSYGLIVIDRSVINGIEKEIDELSMKVEPPILVLDPPYRVFETAASVESEVKKVMKVF
;
A
#
# COMPACT_ATOMS: atom_id res chain seq x y z
N MET A 1 4.79 -0.26 9.75
CA MET A 1 5.31 0.42 8.54
C MET A 1 4.45 0.04 7.35
N ALA A 2 4.24 0.96 6.40
CA ALA A 2 3.57 0.70 5.13
C ALA A 2 4.48 1.06 3.96
N ILE A 3 4.58 0.19 2.95
CA ILE A 3 5.37 0.40 1.73
C ILE A 3 4.45 0.24 0.52
N GLY A 4 4.47 1.18 -0.42
CA GLY A 4 3.63 1.08 -1.61
C GLY A 4 3.57 2.33 -2.46
N SER A 5 2.52 2.39 -3.29
CA SER A 5 2.15 3.58 -4.04
C SER A 5 1.82 4.77 -3.13
N GLU A 6 1.91 5.99 -3.65
CA GLU A 6 1.59 7.23 -2.91
C GLU A 6 0.23 7.15 -2.20
N ARG A 7 -0.80 6.69 -2.91
CA ARG A 7 -2.15 6.58 -2.37
C ARG A 7 -2.25 5.57 -1.24
N PHE A 8 -1.63 4.40 -1.41
CA PHE A 8 -1.58 3.36 -0.39
C PHE A 8 -0.90 3.86 0.87
N VAL A 9 0.28 4.47 0.70
CA VAL A 9 1.08 5.01 1.79
C VAL A 9 0.34 6.13 2.52
N THR A 10 -0.32 7.03 1.78
CA THR A 10 -1.13 8.10 2.36
C THR A 10 -2.25 7.55 3.23
N PHE A 11 -2.97 6.52 2.76
CA PHE A 11 -4.00 5.85 3.57
C PHE A 11 -3.43 5.31 4.89
N PHE A 12 -2.28 4.62 4.85
CA PHE A 12 -1.66 4.07 6.06
C PHE A 12 -1.05 5.14 6.98
N ARG A 13 -0.56 6.26 6.44
CA ARG A 13 -0.12 7.41 7.25
C ARG A 13 -1.28 7.98 8.08
N LEU A 14 -2.49 8.05 7.53
CA LEU A 14 -3.69 8.46 8.27
C LEU A 14 -4.03 7.51 9.43
N LEU A 15 -3.63 6.24 9.32
CA LEU A 15 -3.77 5.23 10.37
C LEU A 15 -2.59 5.22 11.37
N GLY A 16 -1.67 6.18 11.26
CA GLY A 16 -0.51 6.31 12.15
C GLY A 16 0.70 5.46 11.76
N PHE A 17 0.73 4.87 10.56
CA PHE A 17 1.88 4.11 10.09
C PHE A 17 2.99 5.04 9.58
N VAL A 18 4.24 4.65 9.81
CA VAL A 18 5.36 5.16 9.02
C VAL A 18 5.21 4.66 7.59
N GLY A 19 5.07 5.59 6.65
CA GLY A 19 4.78 5.32 5.25
C GLY A 19 5.96 5.59 4.33
N ILE A 20 6.34 4.62 3.51
CA ILE A 20 7.42 4.70 2.54
C ILE A 20 6.88 4.51 1.13
N GLU A 21 7.01 5.55 0.31
CA GLU A 21 6.66 5.53 -1.11
C GLU A 21 7.81 4.89 -1.87
N ASN A 22 7.52 3.83 -2.62
CA ASN A 22 8.54 3.12 -3.36
C ASN A 22 7.94 2.35 -4.54
N GLU A 23 8.46 2.61 -5.74
CA GLU A 23 8.09 1.90 -6.96
C GLU A 23 9.16 0.89 -7.40
N ASP A 24 10.38 0.95 -6.83
CA ASP A 24 11.46 0.00 -7.14
C ASP A 24 11.40 -1.21 -6.19
N LYS A 25 10.99 -2.34 -6.76
CA LYS A 25 10.93 -3.63 -6.07
C LYS A 25 12.23 -4.04 -5.37
N ASN A 26 13.40 -3.74 -5.93
CA ASN A 26 14.67 -4.10 -5.30
C ASN A 26 14.92 -3.26 -4.04
N GLU A 27 14.46 -2.01 -4.07
CA GLU A 27 14.56 -1.12 -2.93
C GLU A 27 13.56 -1.53 -1.81
N VAL A 28 12.37 -2.03 -2.16
CA VAL A 28 11.38 -2.53 -1.19
C VAL A 28 11.99 -3.58 -0.26
N LEU A 29 12.68 -4.60 -0.81
CA LEU A 29 13.31 -5.65 0.00
C LEU A 29 14.40 -5.09 0.94
N ASN A 30 15.21 -4.16 0.45
CA ASN A 30 16.27 -3.54 1.25
C ASN A 30 15.71 -2.68 2.37
N GLN A 31 14.64 -1.93 2.11
CA GLN A 31 13.95 -1.11 3.11
C GLN A 31 13.32 -1.96 4.21
N ILE A 32 12.71 -3.10 3.83
CA ILE A 32 12.18 -4.05 4.81
C ILE A 32 13.32 -4.58 5.67
N ARG A 33 14.36 -5.16 5.07
CA ARG A 33 15.49 -5.77 5.80
C ARG A 33 16.21 -4.80 6.73
N SER A 34 16.42 -3.56 6.30
CA SER A 34 17.12 -2.55 7.10
C SER A 34 16.32 -2.04 8.29
N LYS A 35 14.99 -2.17 8.27
CA LYS A 35 14.12 -1.57 9.29
C LYS A 35 13.20 -2.55 10.00
N ILE A 36 13.27 -3.84 9.68
CA ILE A 36 12.29 -4.84 10.14
C ILE A 36 12.18 -4.91 11.67
N SER A 37 13.30 -4.86 12.39
CA SER A 37 13.34 -4.94 13.85
C SER A 37 12.71 -3.74 14.57
N SER A 38 12.43 -2.65 13.85
CA SER A 38 11.87 -1.42 14.43
C SER A 38 10.34 -1.36 14.41
N TYR A 39 9.67 -2.36 13.81
CA TYR A 39 8.23 -2.33 13.60
C TYR A 39 7.56 -3.62 14.05
N GLY A 40 6.39 -3.51 14.69
CA GLY A 40 5.56 -4.67 15.05
C GLY A 40 4.66 -5.19 13.93
N LEU A 41 4.56 -4.47 12.80
CA LEU A 41 3.76 -4.85 11.63
C LEU A 41 4.29 -4.14 10.38
N ILE A 42 4.38 -4.88 9.28
CA ILE A 42 4.75 -4.36 7.96
C ILE A 42 3.60 -4.64 6.99
N VAL A 43 3.18 -3.62 6.26
CA VAL A 43 2.13 -3.72 5.23
C VAL A 43 2.72 -3.31 3.89
N ILE A 44 2.44 -4.07 2.85
CA ILE A 44 3.01 -3.87 1.52
C ILE A 44 1.88 -3.84 0.49
N ASP A 45 1.91 -2.84 -0.39
CA ASP A 45 1.05 -2.77 -1.57
C ASP A 45 1.46 -3.85 -2.58
N ARG A 46 0.51 -4.69 -3.02
CA ARG A 46 0.80 -5.73 -4.02
C ARG A 46 1.40 -5.15 -5.31
N SER A 47 1.05 -3.92 -5.67
CA SER A 47 1.52 -3.31 -6.92
C SER A 47 3.03 -3.11 -6.98
N VAL A 48 3.72 -3.00 -5.83
CA VAL A 48 5.16 -2.67 -5.77
C VAL A 48 6.06 -3.90 -5.62
N ILE A 49 5.49 -5.10 -5.50
CA ILE A 49 6.23 -6.35 -5.32
C ILE A 49 6.16 -7.28 -6.53
N ASN A 50 5.73 -6.78 -7.69
CA ASN A 50 5.60 -7.59 -8.90
C ASN A 50 6.96 -8.18 -9.33
N GLY A 51 7.03 -9.51 -9.32
CA GLY A 51 8.24 -10.27 -9.64
C GLY A 51 9.24 -10.42 -8.50
N ILE A 52 8.83 -10.14 -7.25
CA ILE A 52 9.58 -10.47 -6.02
C ILE A 52 8.67 -11.10 -4.94
N GLU A 53 7.49 -11.60 -5.32
CA GLU A 53 6.49 -12.11 -4.38
C GLU A 53 7.02 -13.27 -3.56
N LYS A 54 7.78 -14.16 -4.20
CA LYS A 54 8.37 -15.32 -3.54
C LYS A 54 9.37 -14.90 -2.47
N GLU A 55 10.18 -13.88 -2.74
CA GLU A 55 11.15 -13.33 -1.80
C GLU A 55 10.46 -12.70 -0.60
N ILE A 56 9.31 -12.04 -0.80
CA ILE A 56 8.49 -11.50 0.29
C ILE A 56 7.87 -12.62 1.13
N ASP A 57 7.34 -13.66 0.49
CA ASP A 57 6.78 -14.83 1.18
C ASP A 57 7.84 -15.52 2.03
N GLU A 58 9.02 -15.80 1.45
CA GLU A 58 10.14 -16.39 2.18
C GLU A 58 10.63 -15.49 3.32
N LEU A 59 10.62 -14.17 3.14
CA LEU A 59 10.98 -13.23 4.17
C LEU A 59 9.96 -13.24 5.32
N SER A 60 8.66 -13.28 5.00
CA SER A 60 7.58 -13.30 5.99
C SER A 60 7.66 -14.50 6.94
N MET A 61 8.22 -15.62 6.48
CA MET A 61 8.43 -16.83 7.28
C MET A 61 9.66 -16.76 8.19
N LYS A 62 10.60 -15.85 7.93
CA LYS A 62 11.90 -15.77 8.62
C LYS A 62 11.99 -14.64 9.64
N VAL A 63 10.97 -13.81 9.73
CA VAL A 63 10.99 -12.54 10.48
C VAL A 63 9.87 -12.53 11.50
N GLU A 64 10.12 -11.88 12.63
CA GLU A 64 9.14 -11.81 13.73
C GLU A 64 7.94 -10.91 13.41
N PRO A 65 8.13 -9.70 12.82
CA PRO A 65 6.98 -8.86 12.49
C PRO A 65 6.18 -9.48 11.33
N PRO A 66 4.86 -9.61 11.47
CA PRO A 66 4.02 -10.04 10.36
C PRO A 66 4.18 -9.08 9.17
N ILE A 67 4.24 -9.66 7.97
CA ILE A 67 4.19 -8.95 6.70
C ILE A 67 2.83 -9.22 6.06
N LEU A 68 2.06 -8.16 5.84
CA LEU A 68 0.75 -8.21 5.18
C LEU A 68 0.86 -7.61 3.78
N VAL A 69 0.66 -8.44 2.76
CA VAL A 69 0.54 -7.99 1.38
C VAL A 69 -0.93 -7.70 1.10
N LEU A 70 -1.25 -6.47 0.74
CA LEU A 70 -2.60 -6.01 0.48
C LEU A 70 -2.75 -5.55 -0.96
N ASP A 71 -3.85 -5.94 -1.57
CA ASP A 71 -4.34 -5.30 -2.77
C ASP A 71 -5.02 -3.98 -2.35
N PRO A 72 -4.59 -2.82 -2.86
CA PRO A 72 -5.24 -1.56 -2.52
C PRO A 72 -6.73 -1.67 -2.91
N PRO A 73 -7.67 -1.44 -1.97
CA PRO A 73 -9.10 -1.67 -2.22
C PRO A 73 -9.73 -0.62 -3.16
N TYR A 74 -8.93 0.29 -3.72
CA TYR A 74 -9.41 1.44 -4.46
C TYR A 74 -8.94 1.38 -5.91
N ARG A 75 -9.48 0.43 -6.68
CA ARG A 75 -9.81 0.78 -8.07
C ARG A 75 -10.96 1.77 -8.00
N VAL A 76 -10.66 3.05 -7.77
CA VAL A 76 -11.63 4.09 -8.11
C VAL A 76 -11.67 4.07 -9.62
N PHE A 77 -12.68 3.40 -10.17
CA PHE A 77 -13.04 3.57 -11.57
C PHE A 77 -13.65 4.96 -11.68
N GLU A 78 -12.82 6.01 -11.66
CA GLU A 78 -13.23 7.33 -12.12
C GLU A 78 -13.43 7.22 -13.63
N THR A 79 -14.52 6.58 -14.03
CA THR A 79 -15.08 6.79 -15.35
C THR A 79 -15.68 8.19 -15.32
N ALA A 80 -15.57 8.94 -16.42
CA ALA A 80 -16.19 10.27 -16.52
C ALA A 80 -17.67 10.25 -16.12
N ALA A 81 -18.36 9.14 -16.39
CA ALA A 81 -19.73 8.88 -15.97
C ALA A 81 -19.93 8.81 -14.43
N SER A 82 -18.98 8.23 -13.69
CA SER A 82 -19.04 8.14 -12.22
C SER A 82 -18.94 9.53 -11.59
N VAL A 83 -17.98 10.34 -12.06
CA VAL A 83 -17.74 11.71 -11.57
C VAL A 83 -18.94 12.61 -11.88
N GLU A 84 -19.50 12.54 -13.10
CA GLU A 84 -20.71 13.29 -13.45
C GLU A 84 -21.92 12.92 -12.57
N SER A 85 -22.05 11.64 -12.20
CA SER A 85 -23.16 11.18 -11.36
C SER A 85 -23.05 11.72 -9.93
N GLU A 86 -21.85 11.75 -9.35
CA GLU A 86 -21.61 12.29 -8.01
C GLU A 86 -21.79 13.81 -7.98
N VAL A 87 -21.27 14.52 -8.99
CA VAL A 87 -21.47 15.97 -9.12
C VAL A 87 -22.96 16.29 -9.21
N LYS A 88 -23.74 15.58 -10.05
CA LYS A 88 -25.20 15.77 -10.15
C LYS A 88 -25.92 15.43 -8.84
N LYS A 89 -25.45 14.45 -8.07
CA LYS A 89 -26.03 14.06 -6.79
C LYS A 89 -25.86 15.17 -5.75
N VAL A 90 -24.68 15.78 -5.68
CA VAL A 90 -24.41 16.91 -4.77
C VAL A 90 -25.18 18.16 -5.20
N MET A 91 -25.25 18.45 -6.51
CA MET A 91 -25.98 19.62 -7.03
C MET A 91 -27.50 19.55 -6.84
N LYS A 92 -28.08 18.36 -6.64
CA LYS A 92 -29.52 18.20 -6.34
C LYS A 92 -29.89 18.43 -4.87
N VAL A 93 -28.88 18.56 -3.99
CA VAL A 93 -29.08 18.79 -2.55
C VAL A 93 -29.06 20.30 -2.22
N PHE A 94 -28.84 21.15 -3.22
CA PHE A 94 -28.93 22.62 -3.11
C PHE A 94 -30.11 23.16 -3.92
#